data_AF-A0A962DV92-F1
#
_entry.id   AF-A0A962DV92-F1
#
_cell.length_a   1.000
_cell.length_b   1.000
_cell.length_c   1.000
_cell.angle_alpha   90.00
_cell.angle_beta   90.00
_cell.angle_gamma   90.00
#
_symmetry.space_group_name_H-M   'P 1'
#
loop_
_entity.id
_entity.type
_entity.pdbx_description
1 polymer ?
#
loop_
_entity_poly.entity_id
_entity_poly.type
_entity_poly.pdbx_seq_one_letter_code
_entity_poly.pdbx_strand_id
1 'polypeptide(L)'
;MIHLDRKTITALFLGATLMIMNPVHAGGRVKASVKTENADGGVTTARGAAAKGQNGGGFARARGTTTNGQGQATGGGATAVKGPNGGAGFRAGSYTADSSGNVNYQGGAAATGANGSASTSGGFSRSAGGGVIGARSTTATANNGNSYQGDTTYDSNSGVNHNHACYDANGNEIKCPSKY
;
A
#
# COMPACT_ATOMS: atom_id res chain seq x y z
N MET A 1 -43.96 2.19 15.31
CA MET A 1 -42.99 3.26 15.61
C MET A 1 -41.61 2.62 15.57
N ILE A 2 -40.99 2.61 14.39
CA ILE A 2 -39.75 1.86 14.10
C ILE A 2 -38.62 2.89 14.11
N HIS A 3 -37.84 2.93 15.18
CA HIS A 3 -36.56 3.62 15.19
C HIS A 3 -35.50 2.66 14.65
N LEU A 4 -35.15 2.81 13.36
CA LEU A 4 -33.94 2.21 12.80
C LEU A 4 -32.81 3.24 12.96
N ASP A 5 -31.90 2.91 13.86
CA ASP A 5 -30.80 3.78 14.26
C ASP A 5 -29.74 3.93 13.16
N ARG A 6 -29.11 5.09 13.20
CA ARG A 6 -28.33 5.71 12.14
C ARG A 6 -26.91 5.11 12.07
N LYS A 7 -26.52 4.74 10.85
CA LYS A 7 -25.13 4.78 10.33
C LYS A 7 -24.14 3.76 10.92
N THR A 8 -24.15 2.58 10.31
CA THR A 8 -22.89 1.87 10.01
C THR A 8 -22.94 1.51 8.53
N ILE A 9 -22.73 2.51 7.66
CA ILE A 9 -22.51 2.23 6.24
C ILE A 9 -21.09 1.71 6.14
N THR A 10 -20.96 0.41 6.35
CA THR A 10 -19.81 -0.39 5.94
C THR A 10 -19.66 -0.17 4.44
N ALA A 11 -18.74 0.71 4.05
CA ALA A 11 -18.36 0.90 2.65
C ALA A 11 -17.69 -0.40 2.20
N LEU A 12 -18.51 -1.33 1.72
CA LEU A 12 -18.10 -2.57 1.12
C LEU A 12 -17.29 -2.20 -0.12
N PHE A 13 -15.96 -2.24 -0.01
CA PHE A 13 -15.10 -2.21 -1.17
C PHE A 13 -15.44 -3.45 -2.00
N LEU A 14 -16.27 -3.25 -3.02
CA LEU A 14 -16.38 -4.19 -4.11
C LEU A 14 -15.01 -4.20 -4.80
N GLY A 15 -14.12 -5.05 -4.27
CA GLY A 15 -12.89 -5.42 -4.92
C GLY A 15 -13.27 -6.04 -6.24
N ALA A 16 -13.23 -5.22 -7.30
CA ALA A 16 -13.32 -5.70 -8.67
C ALA A 16 -12.13 -6.66 -8.86
N THR A 17 -12.41 -7.94 -8.66
CA THR A 17 -11.49 -9.04 -8.87
C THR A 17 -11.33 -9.14 -10.38
N LEU A 18 -10.36 -8.42 -10.92
CA LEU A 18 -10.10 -8.42 -12.34
C LEU A 18 -9.37 -9.73 -12.70
N MET A 19 -10.14 -10.81 -12.86
CA MET A 19 -9.66 -12.03 -13.51
C MET A 19 -9.41 -11.71 -15.00
N ILE A 20 -8.17 -11.38 -15.36
CA ILE A 20 -7.77 -11.35 -16.77
C ILE A 20 -7.07 -12.67 -17.09
N MET A 21 -7.86 -13.70 -17.39
CA MET A 21 -7.38 -14.87 -18.13
C MET A 21 -7.40 -14.53 -19.62
N ASN A 22 -6.35 -13.89 -20.11
CA ASN A 22 -6.07 -13.83 -21.56
C ASN A 22 -4.57 -14.04 -21.79
N PRO A 23 -4.18 -14.90 -22.74
CA PRO A 23 -2.77 -15.09 -23.09
C PRO A 23 -2.28 -13.82 -23.78
N VAL A 24 -1.80 -12.86 -22.99
CA VAL A 24 -1.13 -11.68 -23.51
C VAL A 24 0.12 -12.13 -24.24
N HIS A 25 0.09 -11.95 -25.57
CA HIS A 25 1.22 -12.03 -26.48
C HIS A 25 2.45 -11.35 -25.85
N ALA A 26 3.64 -11.95 -25.99
CA ALA A 26 4.87 -11.41 -25.40
C ALA A 26 5.06 -9.94 -25.82
N GLY A 27 5.01 -9.00 -24.87
CA GLY A 27 5.18 -7.56 -25.10
C GLY A 27 3.94 -6.66 -24.93
N GLY A 28 2.78 -7.18 -24.49
CA GLY A 28 1.56 -6.37 -24.36
C GLY A 28 1.48 -5.48 -23.12
N ARG A 29 0.85 -4.31 -23.26
CA ARG A 29 0.42 -3.42 -22.17
C ARG A 29 -1.08 -3.14 -22.28
N VAL A 30 -1.81 -3.32 -21.20
CA VAL A 30 -3.23 -2.95 -21.07
C VAL A 30 -3.39 -1.80 -20.08
N LYS A 31 -4.33 -0.90 -20.36
CA LYS A 31 -4.72 0.22 -19.50
C LYS A 31 -6.23 0.35 -19.55
N ALA A 32 -6.84 0.59 -18.39
CA ALA A 32 -8.25 0.92 -18.29
C ALA A 32 -8.44 2.03 -17.26
N SER A 33 -9.44 2.87 -17.46
CA SER A 33 -9.85 3.88 -16.49
C SER A 33 -11.34 4.13 -16.56
N VAL A 34 -11.94 4.40 -15.41
CA VAL A 34 -13.35 4.77 -15.27
C VAL A 34 -13.45 6.02 -14.40
N LYS A 35 -14.42 6.86 -14.74
CA LYS A 35 -14.91 7.97 -13.93
C LYS A 35 -16.43 7.86 -13.92
N THR A 36 -17.04 7.92 -12.75
CA THR A 36 -18.49 7.93 -12.57
C THR A 36 -18.86 8.96 -11.51
N GLU A 37 -20.02 9.58 -11.69
CA GLU A 37 -20.60 10.50 -10.71
C GLU A 37 -21.41 9.69 -9.70
N ASN A 38 -21.30 10.08 -8.43
CA ASN A 38 -21.97 9.40 -7.33
C ASN A 38 -23.29 10.11 -7.02
N ALA A 39 -24.32 9.35 -6.66
CA ALA A 39 -25.64 9.89 -6.31
C ALA A 39 -25.56 10.94 -5.18
N ASP A 40 -24.57 10.83 -4.29
CA ASP A 40 -24.33 11.76 -3.19
C ASP A 40 -23.60 13.05 -3.59
N GLY A 41 -23.41 13.32 -4.89
CA GLY A 41 -22.78 14.55 -5.40
C GLY A 41 -21.25 14.53 -5.47
N GLY A 42 -20.64 13.34 -5.45
CA GLY A 42 -19.19 13.15 -5.58
C GLY A 42 -18.77 12.40 -6.85
N VAL A 43 -17.53 11.94 -6.91
CA VAL A 43 -16.98 11.21 -8.07
C VAL A 43 -16.22 9.99 -7.62
N THR A 44 -16.44 8.87 -8.31
CA THR A 44 -15.57 7.70 -8.24
C THR A 44 -14.70 7.62 -9.48
N THR A 45 -13.40 7.47 -9.27
CA THR A 45 -12.41 7.22 -10.32
C THR A 45 -11.67 5.93 -10.02
N ALA A 46 -11.39 5.14 -11.05
CA ALA A 46 -10.45 4.04 -10.96
C ALA A 46 -9.59 3.96 -12.22
N ARG A 47 -8.36 3.49 -12.06
CA ARG A 47 -7.47 3.19 -13.20
C ARG A 47 -6.63 1.96 -12.91
N GLY A 48 -6.50 1.12 -13.93
CA GLY A 48 -5.69 -0.09 -13.93
C GLY A 48 -4.69 -0.08 -15.07
N ALA A 49 -3.54 -0.73 -14.88
CA ALA A 49 -2.65 -1.06 -15.97
C ALA A 49 -1.90 -2.35 -15.66
N ALA A 50 -1.66 -3.17 -16.68
CA ALA A 50 -0.77 -4.31 -16.58
C ALA A 50 0.11 -4.39 -17.83
N ALA A 51 1.30 -4.93 -17.70
CA ALA A 51 2.17 -5.20 -18.83
C ALA A 51 3.02 -6.44 -18.61
N LYS A 52 3.40 -7.10 -19.70
CA LYS A 52 4.37 -8.20 -19.73
C LYS A 52 5.51 -7.83 -20.68
N GLY A 53 6.74 -7.86 -20.18
CA GLY A 53 7.95 -7.66 -20.96
C GLY A 53 8.37 -8.93 -21.71
N GLN A 54 9.19 -8.74 -22.73
CA GLN A 54 9.70 -9.82 -23.60
C GLN A 54 10.44 -10.91 -22.81
N ASN A 55 11.18 -10.53 -21.76
CA ASN A 55 11.96 -11.46 -20.94
C ASN A 55 11.16 -12.08 -19.78
N GLY A 56 9.81 -12.07 -19.83
CA GLY A 56 8.96 -12.73 -18.82
C GLY A 56 8.68 -11.92 -17.55
N GLY A 57 9.32 -10.76 -17.38
CA GLY A 57 8.95 -9.79 -16.35
C GLY A 57 7.61 -9.10 -16.65
N GLY A 58 7.01 -8.47 -15.65
CA GLY A 58 5.74 -7.76 -15.81
C GLY A 58 5.28 -7.04 -14.56
N PHE A 59 4.20 -6.29 -14.70
CA PHE A 59 3.54 -5.63 -13.57
C PHE A 59 2.03 -5.61 -13.75
N ALA A 60 1.32 -5.46 -12.64
CA ALA A 60 -0.07 -5.08 -12.59
C ALA A 60 -0.24 -3.99 -11.53
N ARG A 61 -1.04 -2.97 -11.82
CA ARG A 61 -1.35 -1.91 -10.86
C ARG A 61 -2.79 -1.47 -11.01
N ALA A 62 -3.40 -1.10 -9.89
CA ALA A 62 -4.71 -0.48 -9.86
C ALA A 62 -4.73 0.60 -8.77
N ARG A 63 -5.50 1.66 -9.00
CA ARG A 63 -5.86 2.63 -7.95
C ARG A 63 -7.25 3.18 -8.17
N GLY A 64 -7.88 3.61 -7.11
CA GLY A 64 -9.16 4.30 -7.17
C GLY A 64 -9.33 5.30 -6.03
N THR A 65 -10.24 6.24 -6.25
CA THR A 65 -10.69 7.23 -5.27
C THR A 65 -12.18 7.43 -5.46
N THR A 66 -12.91 7.47 -4.36
CA THR A 66 -14.33 7.83 -4.28
C THR A 66 -14.46 9.06 -3.40
N THR A 67 -15.21 10.06 -3.85
CA THR A 67 -15.63 11.21 -3.04
C THR A 67 -17.15 11.27 -2.93
N ASN A 68 -17.66 12.01 -1.94
CA ASN A 68 -19.07 12.41 -1.86
C ASN A 68 -19.21 13.94 -1.96
N GLY A 69 -20.45 14.43 -2.04
CA GLY A 69 -20.74 15.87 -2.10
C GLY A 69 -20.45 16.63 -0.81
N GLN A 70 -20.11 15.92 0.27
CA GLN A 70 -19.81 16.48 1.59
C GLN A 70 -18.30 16.64 1.84
N GLY A 71 -17.46 16.39 0.83
CA GLY A 71 -16.00 16.58 0.92
C GLY A 71 -15.23 15.42 1.56
N GLN A 72 -15.87 14.27 1.79
CA GLN A 72 -15.17 13.07 2.21
C GLN A 72 -14.53 12.39 1.00
N ALA A 73 -13.39 11.74 1.21
CA ALA A 73 -12.72 10.93 0.21
C ALA A 73 -12.26 9.61 0.81
N THR A 74 -12.27 8.56 0.00
CA THR A 74 -11.61 7.30 0.32
C THR A 74 -10.94 6.81 -0.94
N GLY A 75 -9.74 6.26 -0.82
CA GLY A 75 -9.05 5.73 -1.97
C GLY A 75 -7.95 4.78 -1.59
N GLY A 76 -7.29 4.25 -2.61
CA GLY A 76 -6.22 3.31 -2.43
C GLY A 76 -5.69 2.80 -3.75
N GLY A 77 -4.73 1.90 -3.65
CA GLY A 77 -4.20 1.22 -4.81
C GLY A 77 -3.18 0.17 -4.43
N ALA A 78 -2.91 -0.68 -5.41
CA ALA A 78 -1.93 -1.72 -5.31
C ALA A 78 -1.10 -1.80 -6.59
N THR A 79 0.13 -2.27 -6.46
CA THR A 79 1.01 -2.64 -7.56
C THR A 79 1.66 -3.96 -7.21
N ALA A 80 1.73 -4.87 -8.17
CA ALA A 80 2.57 -6.06 -8.12
C ALA A 80 3.52 -6.04 -9.32
N VAL A 81 4.75 -6.51 -9.11
CA VAL A 81 5.79 -6.66 -10.13
C VAL A 81 6.39 -8.05 -10.03
N LYS A 82 6.73 -8.63 -11.19
CA LYS A 82 7.55 -9.84 -11.29
C LYS A 82 8.68 -9.53 -12.25
N GLY A 83 9.91 -9.79 -11.83
CA GLY A 83 11.10 -9.67 -12.64
C GLY A 83 11.31 -10.91 -13.50
N PRO A 84 12.13 -10.79 -14.56
CA PRO A 84 12.48 -11.92 -15.44
C PRO A 84 13.19 -13.05 -14.67
N ASN A 85 13.96 -12.70 -13.63
CA ASN A 85 14.78 -13.63 -12.85
C ASN A 85 14.09 -14.06 -11.54
N GLY A 86 12.77 -14.20 -11.54
CA GLY A 86 12.00 -14.73 -10.42
C GLY A 86 11.74 -13.77 -9.24
N GLY A 87 12.50 -12.67 -9.14
CA GLY A 87 12.24 -11.63 -8.14
C GLY A 87 10.84 -11.04 -8.28
N ALA A 88 10.18 -10.72 -7.18
CA ALA A 88 8.83 -10.17 -7.18
C ALA A 88 8.66 -9.14 -6.07
N GLY A 89 7.67 -8.27 -6.22
CA GLY A 89 7.30 -7.36 -5.17
C GLY A 89 5.89 -6.84 -5.32
N PHE A 90 5.31 -6.40 -4.21
CA PHE A 90 4.02 -5.74 -4.21
C PHE A 90 4.03 -4.56 -3.25
N ARG A 91 3.11 -3.62 -3.49
CA ARG A 91 2.74 -2.58 -2.55
C ARG A 91 1.24 -2.38 -2.60
N ALA A 92 0.63 -2.09 -1.46
CA ALA A 92 -0.77 -1.73 -1.36
C ALA A 92 -0.96 -0.67 -0.28
N GLY A 93 -1.96 0.18 -0.43
CA GLY A 93 -2.33 1.14 0.58
C GLY A 93 -3.69 1.76 0.33
N SER A 94 -4.28 2.29 1.38
CA SER A 94 -5.56 2.98 1.36
C SER A 94 -5.49 4.22 2.25
N TYR A 95 -6.36 5.17 1.95
CA TYR A 95 -6.56 6.35 2.78
C TYR A 95 -8.03 6.71 2.87
N THR A 96 -8.36 7.41 3.95
CA THR A 96 -9.63 8.11 4.15
C THR A 96 -9.33 9.58 4.43
N ALA A 97 -10.16 10.47 3.92
CA ALA A 97 -10.21 11.87 4.31
C ALA A 97 -11.64 12.20 4.69
N ASP A 98 -11.84 12.81 5.84
CA ASP A 98 -13.17 13.28 6.24
C ASP A 98 -13.39 14.75 5.84
N SER A 99 -14.64 15.20 6.00
CA SER A 99 -15.05 16.58 5.69
C SER A 99 -14.44 17.62 6.64
N SER A 100 -13.88 17.18 7.76
CA SER A 100 -13.23 18.04 8.75
C SER A 100 -11.75 18.25 8.43
N GLY A 101 -11.19 17.55 7.44
CA GLY A 101 -9.80 17.66 7.02
C GLY A 101 -8.85 16.64 7.66
N ASN A 102 -9.37 15.70 8.45
CA ASN A 102 -8.56 14.60 8.97
C ASN A 102 -8.30 13.58 7.86
N VAL A 103 -7.07 13.06 7.81
CA VAL A 103 -6.65 12.04 6.84
C VAL A 103 -6.01 10.89 7.57
N ASN A 104 -6.42 9.66 7.27
CA ASN A 104 -5.72 8.46 7.70
C ASN A 104 -5.21 7.70 6.48
N TYR A 105 -4.00 7.16 6.57
CA TYR A 105 -3.40 6.29 5.57
C TYR A 105 -2.85 5.05 6.24
N GLN A 106 -3.01 3.91 5.57
CA GLN A 106 -2.33 2.67 5.91
C GLN A 106 -1.87 1.96 4.64
N GLY A 107 -0.72 1.30 4.69
CA GLY A 107 -0.25 0.49 3.60
C GLY A 107 1.01 -0.28 3.90
N GLY A 108 1.36 -1.16 2.98
CA GLY A 108 2.55 -1.97 3.07
C GLY A 108 3.13 -2.30 1.71
N ALA A 109 4.31 -2.90 1.76
CA ALA A 109 4.99 -3.44 0.60
C ALA A 109 5.79 -4.67 1.02
N ALA A 110 6.00 -5.60 0.11
CA ALA A 110 7.00 -6.64 0.28
C ALA A 110 7.68 -6.96 -1.05
N ALA A 111 8.87 -7.51 -0.96
CA ALA A 111 9.66 -7.97 -2.09
C ALA A 111 10.42 -9.25 -1.73
N THR A 112 10.71 -10.04 -2.75
CA THR A 112 11.54 -11.24 -2.68
C THR A 112 12.39 -11.34 -3.93
N GLY A 113 13.56 -11.94 -3.82
CA GLY A 113 14.46 -12.21 -4.92
C GLY A 113 15.69 -12.98 -4.47
N ALA A 114 16.69 -13.06 -5.36
CA ALA A 114 17.91 -13.84 -5.12
C ALA A 114 18.67 -13.47 -3.83
N ASN A 115 18.56 -12.21 -3.39
CA ASN A 115 19.25 -11.69 -2.21
C ASN A 115 18.43 -11.84 -0.91
N GLY A 116 17.22 -12.39 -0.98
CA GLY A 116 16.33 -12.55 0.16
C GLY A 116 14.99 -11.84 -0.01
N SER A 117 14.39 -11.41 1.10
CA SER A 117 13.08 -10.78 1.15
C SER A 117 13.06 -9.55 2.06
N ALA A 118 12.12 -8.65 1.82
CA ALA A 118 11.86 -7.51 2.68
C ALA A 118 10.37 -7.20 2.71
N SER A 119 9.87 -6.73 3.84
CA SER A 119 8.51 -6.27 3.99
C SER A 119 8.45 -5.01 4.84
N THR A 120 7.46 -4.17 4.60
CA THR A 120 7.19 -3.00 5.42
C THR A 120 5.70 -2.74 5.50
N SER A 121 5.22 -2.32 6.65
CA SER A 121 3.85 -1.89 6.87
C SER A 121 3.84 -0.66 7.75
N GLY A 122 2.93 0.26 7.49
CA GLY A 122 2.83 1.47 8.27
C GLY A 122 1.69 2.37 7.82
N GLY A 123 1.53 3.46 8.53
CA GLY A 123 0.46 4.40 8.32
C GLY A 123 0.76 5.75 8.93
N PHE A 124 -0.10 6.71 8.63
CA PHE A 124 -0.11 7.98 9.32
C PHE A 124 -1.53 8.50 9.42
N SER A 125 -1.77 9.30 10.45
CA SER A 125 -2.93 10.15 10.60
C SER A 125 -2.48 11.60 10.58
N ARG A 126 -3.19 12.44 9.83
CA ARG A 126 -3.07 13.90 9.87
C ARG A 126 -4.37 14.47 10.39
N SER A 127 -4.31 15.29 11.41
CA SER A 127 -5.46 16.02 11.93
C SER A 127 -5.72 17.29 11.12
N ALA A 128 -6.95 17.79 11.19
CA ALA A 128 -7.32 19.08 10.58
C ALA A 128 -6.42 20.26 11.02
N GLY A 129 -5.92 20.21 12.27
CA GLY A 129 -4.98 21.19 12.82
C GLY A 129 -3.54 21.05 12.32
N GLY A 130 -3.27 20.13 11.39
CA GLY A 130 -1.96 19.94 10.75
C GLY A 130 -1.03 18.98 11.47
N GLY A 131 -1.37 18.51 12.68
CA GLY A 131 -0.58 17.52 13.41
C GLY A 131 -0.59 16.16 12.70
N VAL A 132 0.57 15.53 12.61
CA VAL A 132 0.76 14.24 11.96
C VAL A 132 1.39 13.26 12.94
N ILE A 133 0.81 12.07 13.01
CA ILE A 133 1.35 10.92 13.74
C ILE A 133 1.47 9.76 12.75
N GLY A 134 2.60 9.06 12.76
CA GLY A 134 2.81 7.93 11.88
C GLY A 134 3.76 6.90 12.45
N ALA A 135 3.64 5.68 11.95
CA ALA A 135 4.52 4.58 12.31
C ALA A 135 4.75 3.68 11.11
N ARG A 136 5.93 3.07 11.05
CA ARG A 136 6.30 2.08 10.04
C ARG A 136 7.23 1.04 10.63
N SER A 137 6.88 -0.22 10.44
CA SER A 137 7.72 -1.37 10.72
C SER A 137 8.29 -1.92 9.42
N THR A 138 9.53 -2.36 9.45
CA THR A 138 10.26 -2.90 8.30
C THR A 138 11.03 -4.14 8.75
N THR A 139 10.91 -5.20 7.97
CA THR A 139 11.71 -6.41 8.14
C THR A 139 12.41 -6.75 6.84
N ALA A 140 13.63 -7.27 6.93
CA ALA A 140 14.32 -7.85 5.79
C ALA A 140 15.08 -9.09 6.24
N THR A 141 15.15 -10.09 5.37
CA THR A 141 15.87 -11.34 5.59
C THR A 141 16.70 -11.63 4.36
N ALA A 142 18.01 -11.67 4.51
CA ALA A 142 18.93 -12.06 3.46
C ALA A 142 18.87 -13.57 3.20
N ASN A 143 19.32 -14.00 2.03
CA ASN A 143 19.39 -15.42 1.66
C ASN A 143 20.28 -16.28 2.58
N ASN A 144 21.25 -15.66 3.25
CA ASN A 144 22.11 -16.30 4.25
C ASN A 144 21.46 -16.42 5.64
N GLY A 145 20.20 -16.00 5.79
CA GLY A 145 19.43 -16.07 7.04
C GLY A 145 19.57 -14.83 7.94
N ASN A 146 20.53 -13.93 7.68
CA ASN A 146 20.64 -12.70 8.45
C ASN A 146 19.39 -11.82 8.24
N SER A 147 18.96 -11.12 9.29
CA SER A 147 17.77 -10.28 9.22
C SER A 147 17.97 -8.90 9.81
N TYR A 148 17.08 -7.99 9.41
CA TYR A 148 16.92 -6.64 9.91
C TYR A 148 15.48 -6.46 10.36
N GLN A 149 15.30 -5.83 11.52
CA GLN A 149 14.03 -5.33 12.01
C GLN A 149 14.19 -3.85 12.34
N GLY A 150 13.24 -3.02 11.91
CA GLY A 150 13.29 -1.59 12.15
C GLY A 150 11.91 -0.98 12.27
N ASP A 151 11.76 -0.15 13.30
CA ASP A 151 10.55 0.62 13.56
C ASP A 151 10.89 2.10 13.49
N THR A 152 10.05 2.85 12.78
CA THR A 152 10.13 4.31 12.68
C THR A 152 8.80 4.88 13.12
N THR A 153 8.83 5.79 14.08
CA THR A 153 7.68 6.60 14.47
C THR A 153 7.94 8.05 14.15
N TYR A 154 6.87 8.78 13.88
CA TYR A 154 6.89 10.22 13.69
C TYR A 154 5.71 10.83 14.43
N ASP A 155 5.96 11.91 15.14
CA ASP A 155 4.95 12.78 15.74
C ASP A 155 5.37 14.23 15.50
N SER A 156 4.42 15.10 15.14
CA SER A 156 4.73 16.50 14.83
C SER A 156 5.36 17.28 15.98
N ASN A 157 5.19 16.84 17.23
CA ASN A 157 5.77 17.49 18.41
C ASN A 157 7.15 16.94 18.76
N SER A 158 7.38 15.63 18.57
CA SER A 158 8.64 14.98 18.98
C SER A 158 9.58 14.62 17.82
N GLY A 159 9.16 14.80 16.57
CA GLY A 159 9.95 14.46 15.38
C GLY A 159 10.01 12.96 15.10
N VAL A 160 11.09 12.51 14.47
CA VAL A 160 11.30 11.11 14.07
C VAL A 160 12.05 10.36 15.15
N ASN A 161 11.54 9.18 15.51
CA ASN A 161 12.28 8.18 16.28
C ASN A 161 12.47 6.91 15.45
N HIS A 162 13.67 6.33 15.48
CA HIS A 162 13.97 5.11 14.73
C HIS A 162 14.76 4.12 15.57
N ASN A 163 14.20 2.93 15.74
CA ASN A 163 14.84 1.80 16.38
C ASN A 163 15.09 0.70 15.34
N HIS A 164 16.21 0.01 15.46
CA HIS A 164 16.51 -1.12 14.58
C HIS A 164 17.46 -2.11 15.25
N ALA A 165 17.35 -3.37 14.83
CA ALA A 165 18.21 -4.47 15.24
C ALA A 165 18.49 -5.38 14.04
N CYS A 166 19.60 -6.10 14.08
CA CYS A 166 19.96 -7.09 13.09
C CYS A 166 20.25 -8.42 13.79
N TYR A 167 19.93 -9.52 13.12
CA TYR A 167 20.13 -10.86 13.65
C TYR A 167 20.86 -11.74 12.65
N ASP A 168 21.65 -12.69 13.15
CA ASP A 168 22.18 -13.79 12.33
C ASP A 168 21.09 -14.83 12.01
N ALA A 169 21.44 -15.86 11.24
CA ALA A 169 20.54 -16.96 10.90
C ALA A 169 20.05 -17.79 12.10
N ASN A 170 20.74 -17.73 13.25
CA ASN A 170 20.38 -18.43 14.48
C ASN A 170 19.51 -17.58 15.41
N GLY A 171 19.24 -16.32 15.05
CA GLY A 171 18.49 -15.37 15.87
C GLY A 171 19.32 -14.61 16.91
N ASN A 172 20.65 -14.70 16.87
CA ASN A 172 21.50 -13.91 17.75
C ASN A 172 21.58 -12.48 17.21
N GLU A 173 21.47 -11.48 18.09
CA GLU A 173 21.63 -10.08 17.70
C GLU A 173 23.07 -9.82 17.24
N ILE A 174 23.22 -9.17 16.10
CA ILE A 174 24.50 -8.80 15.47
C ILE A 174 24.51 -7.31 15.15
N LYS A 175 25.72 -6.76 15.00
CA LYS A 175 25.87 -5.37 14.54
C LYS A 175 25.25 -5.20 13.15
N CYS A 176 24.34 -4.25 13.02
CA CYS A 176 23.80 -3.88 11.72
C CYS A 176 24.90 -3.34 10.79
N PRO A 177 24.85 -3.65 9.48
CA PRO A 177 25.78 -3.08 8.50
C PRO A 177 25.74 -1.56 8.56
N SER A 178 26.92 -0.92 8.59
CA SER A 178 26.99 0.54 8.55
C SER A 178 26.51 1.05 7.19
N LYS A 179 25.65 2.07 7.19
CA LYS A 179 25.37 2.83 5.98
C LYS A 179 26.65 3.61 5.63
N TYR A 180 27.21 3.36 4.45
CA TYR A 180 28.33 4.13 3.91
C TYR A 180 27.88 5.55 3.59
#